data_AF-A0AAU0TC50-F1
#
_entry.id   AF-A0AAU0TC50-F1
#
_cell.length_a   1.000
_cell.length_b   1.000
_cell.length_c   1.000
_cell.angle_alpha   90.00
_cell.angle_beta   90.00
_cell.angle_gamma   90.00
#
_symmetry.space_group_name_H-M   'P 1'
#
loop_
_entity.id
_entity.type
_entity.pdbx_description
1 polymer ?
#
loop_
_entity_poly.entity_id
_entity_poly.type
_entity_poly.pdbx_seq_one_letter_code
_entity_poly.pdbx_strand_id
1 'polypeptide(L)'
;MILQKLKLKDFRRFEDIEIDFHPELTVIAARNGQGKTTILEAIATALGPFVGAFDMGKSKHIERTDARYVRLGNSFENEQRFPVIIDAALEAPDIKWQRALHGPKSRTTTKEAAPTRHVSSRPRSLTAQPVERWRKGHDFAYNRHGLALQPP
;
A
#
# COMPACT_ATOMS: atom_id res chain seq x y z
N MET A 1 1.22 -8.78 -11.81
CA MET A 1 1.12 -7.52 -11.02
C MET A 1 2.37 -7.43 -10.18
N ILE A 2 2.94 -6.25 -10.00
CA ILE A 2 4.17 -6.03 -9.22
C ILE A 2 3.86 -5.01 -8.12
N LEU A 3 4.27 -5.29 -6.88
CA LEU A 3 4.12 -4.34 -5.77
C LEU A 3 5.18 -3.25 -5.89
N GLN A 4 4.74 -2.00 -5.93
CA GLN A 4 5.62 -0.84 -6.05
C GLN A 4 5.77 -0.09 -4.73
N LYS A 5 4.70 -0.04 -3.93
CA LYS A 5 4.69 0.72 -2.68
C LYS A 5 3.81 0.09 -1.63
N LEU A 6 4.21 0.20 -0.37
CA LEU A 6 3.40 -0.15 0.80
C LEU A 6 3.51 0.96 1.84
N LYS A 7 2.37 1.41 2.36
CA LYS A 7 2.29 2.33 3.49
C LYS A 7 1.41 1.74 4.59
N LEU A 8 1.90 1.76 5.82
CA LEU A 8 1.18 1.22 6.99
C LEU A 8 0.98 2.33 8.01
N LYS A 9 -0.21 2.37 8.61
CA LYS A 9 -0.51 3.22 9.76
C LYS A 9 -1.16 2.40 10.87
N ASP A 10 -0.61 2.53 12.08
CA ASP A 10 -1.04 1.82 13.29
C ASP A 10 -1.24 0.30 13.09
N PHE A 11 -0.40 -0.31 12.25
CA PHE A 11 -0.44 -1.75 11.94
C PHE A 11 0.65 -2.50 12.73
N ARG A 12 0.22 -3.26 13.73
CA ARG A 12 1.02 -4.09 14.64
C ARG A 12 2.19 -3.33 15.27
N ARG A 13 3.38 -3.37 14.65
CA ARG A 13 4.63 -2.80 15.18
C ARG A 13 4.92 -1.40 14.64
N PHE A 14 4.21 -0.95 13.61
CA PHE A 14 4.48 0.30 12.94
C PHE A 14 3.41 1.34 13.25
N GLU A 15 3.86 2.51 13.70
CA GLU A 15 3.01 3.70 13.80
C GLU A 15 2.73 4.28 12.41
N ASP A 16 3.80 4.52 11.66
CA ASP A 16 3.81 4.95 10.28
C ASP A 16 5.08 4.40 9.63
N ILE A 17 4.94 3.72 8.49
CA ILE A 17 6.08 3.30 7.66
C ILE A 17 5.67 3.32 6.20
N GLU A 18 6.61 3.71 5.35
CA GLU A 18 6.46 3.74 3.90
C GLU A 18 7.64 2.99 3.28
N ILE A 19 7.35 2.09 2.34
CA ILE A 19 8.33 1.24 1.66
C ILE A 19 8.09 1.34 0.16
N ASP A 20 9.10 1.82 -0.57
CA ASP A 20 9.16 1.71 -2.02
C ASP A 20 9.91 0.42 -2.39
N PHE A 21 9.29 -0.41 -3.21
CA PHE A 21 9.86 -1.68 -3.65
C PHE A 21 10.63 -1.50 -4.95
N HIS A 22 11.81 -2.10 -5.03
CA HIS A 22 12.53 -2.19 -6.28
C HIS A 22 11.82 -3.19 -7.22
N PRO A 23 11.69 -2.90 -8.53
CA PRO A 23 11.00 -3.76 -9.49
C PRO A 23 11.62 -5.17 -9.63
N GLU A 24 12.89 -5.33 -9.27
CA GLU A 24 13.60 -6.61 -9.34
C GLU A 24 13.66 -7.34 -7.99
N LEU A 25 14.31 -6.75 -6.99
CA LEU A 25 14.54 -7.38 -5.69
C LEU A 25 14.57 -6.34 -4.57
N THR A 26 13.76 -6.57 -3.53
CA THR A 26 13.79 -5.81 -2.28
C THR A 26 14.15 -6.76 -1.14
N VAL A 27 15.23 -6.46 -0.40
CA VAL A 27 15.67 -7.27 0.75
C VAL A 27 15.24 -6.61 2.05
N ILE A 28 14.41 -7.30 2.84
CA ILE A 28 13.97 -6.83 4.16
C ILE A 28 14.91 -7.37 5.25
N ALA A 29 15.82 -6.53 5.73
CA ALA A 29 16.79 -6.85 6.79
C ALA A 29 16.44 -6.13 8.11
N ALA A 30 16.40 -6.88 9.20
CA ALA A 30 16.03 -6.44 10.55
C ALA A 30 16.33 -7.58 11.55
N ARG A 31 16.39 -7.28 12.85
CA ARG A 31 16.53 -8.32 13.88
C ARG A 31 15.20 -9.05 14.12
N ASN A 32 15.25 -10.21 14.77
CA ASN A 32 14.04 -10.91 15.20
C ASN A 32 13.18 -9.99 16.08
N GLY A 33 11.86 -10.01 15.85
CA GLY A 33 10.92 -9.15 16.57
C GLY A 33 10.84 -7.69 16.10
N GLN A 34 11.60 -7.29 15.07
CA GLN A 34 11.58 -5.92 14.52
C GLN A 34 10.56 -5.69 13.39
N GLY A 35 9.61 -6.62 13.19
CA GLY A 35 8.49 -6.41 12.28
C GLY A 35 8.68 -6.88 10.84
N LYS A 36 9.68 -7.72 10.52
CA LYS A 36 9.77 -8.34 9.17
C LYS A 36 8.51 -9.10 8.79
N THR A 37 8.08 -9.99 9.67
CA THR A 37 6.84 -10.77 9.49
C THR A 37 5.64 -9.82 9.38
N THR A 38 5.62 -8.73 10.16
CA THR A 38 4.58 -7.70 10.04
C THR A 38 4.50 -7.11 8.64
N ILE A 39 5.62 -6.80 7.99
CA ILE A 39 5.63 -6.28 6.62
C ILE A 39 5.06 -7.33 5.65
N LEU A 40 5.53 -8.58 5.71
CA LEU A 40 5.04 -9.65 4.84
C LEU A 40 3.55 -9.91 5.03
N GLU A 41 3.08 -9.85 6.27
CA GLU A 41 1.68 -10.05 6.62
C GLU A 41 0.81 -8.89 6.15
N ALA A 42 1.34 -7.66 6.17
CA ALA A 42 0.66 -6.50 5.61
C ALA A 42 0.54 -6.60 4.08
N ILE A 43 1.59 -7.07 3.39
CA ILE A 43 1.54 -7.32 1.94
C ILE A 43 0.47 -8.37 1.62
N ALA A 44 0.44 -9.48 2.37
CA ALA A 44 -0.58 -10.52 2.18
C ALA A 44 -2.01 -9.99 2.39
N THR A 45 -2.22 -9.14 3.42
CA THR A 45 -3.51 -8.50 3.67
C THR A 45 -3.87 -7.49 2.56
N ALA A 46 -2.92 -6.68 2.09
CA ALA A 46 -3.13 -5.73 1.00
C ALA A 46 -3.53 -6.41 -0.31
N LEU A 47 -2.94 -7.58 -0.57
CA LEU A 47 -3.23 -8.38 -1.77
C LEU A 47 -4.46 -9.30 -1.61
N GLY A 48 -5.04 -9.37 -0.42
CA GLY A 48 -6.20 -10.20 -0.08
C GLY A 48 -7.37 -10.11 -1.09
N PRO A 49 -7.78 -8.91 -1.56
CA PRO A 49 -8.82 -8.75 -2.56
C PRO A 49 -8.52 -9.42 -3.91
N PHE A 50 -7.24 -9.47 -4.32
CA PHE A 50 -6.82 -10.09 -5.58
C PHE A 50 -6.72 -11.62 -5.46
N VAL A 51 -6.33 -12.12 -4.29
CA VAL A 51 -6.23 -13.57 -4.02
C VAL A 51 -7.61 -14.19 -3.87
N GLY A 52 -8.56 -13.50 -3.23
CA GLY A 52 -9.95 -13.97 -3.10
C GLY A 52 -10.72 -14.06 -4.41
N ALA A 53 -10.22 -13.46 -5.49
CA ALA A 53 -10.80 -13.58 -6.84
C ALA A 53 -10.54 -14.95 -7.49
N PHE A 54 -9.61 -15.75 -6.95
CA PHE A 54 -9.40 -17.13 -7.36
C PHE A 54 -10.32 -18.05 -6.56
N ASP A 55 -10.96 -19.01 -7.24
CA ASP A 55 -12.02 -19.91 -6.73
C ASP A 55 -11.64 -20.72 -5.46
N MET A 56 -10.34 -20.71 -5.11
CA MET A 56 -9.76 -21.43 -3.96
C MET A 56 -8.94 -20.53 -3.01
N GLY A 57 -8.88 -19.23 -3.26
CA GLY A 57 -8.05 -18.30 -2.47
C GLY A 57 -8.74 -17.84 -1.20
N LYS A 58 -8.11 -18.05 -0.03
CA LYS A 58 -8.54 -17.40 1.21
C LYS A 58 -8.06 -15.95 1.20
N SER A 59 -8.98 -14.99 1.09
CA SER A 59 -8.66 -13.57 1.23
C SER A 59 -8.27 -13.27 2.67
N LYS A 60 -7.14 -12.57 2.83
CA LYS A 60 -6.72 -12.06 4.13
C LYS A 60 -7.25 -10.64 4.30
N HIS A 61 -7.78 -10.35 5.49
CA HIS A 61 -8.36 -9.05 5.85
C HIS A 61 -7.62 -8.46 7.05
N ILE A 62 -7.83 -7.16 7.31
CA ILE A 62 -7.32 -6.52 8.53
C ILE A 62 -8.15 -7.04 9.71
N GLU A 63 -7.49 -7.60 10.71
CA GLU A 63 -8.13 -8.04 11.94
C GLU A 63 -7.98 -7.00 13.07
N ARG A 64 -8.82 -7.06 14.11
CA ARG A 64 -8.65 -6.19 15.29
C ARG A 64 -7.31 -6.41 15.99
N THR A 65 -6.79 -7.63 15.93
CA THR A 65 -5.48 -8.04 16.45
C THR A 65 -4.30 -7.41 15.70
N ASP A 66 -4.55 -6.90 14.48
CA ASP A 66 -3.55 -6.19 13.69
C ASP A 66 -3.35 -4.73 14.13
N ALA A 67 -4.23 -4.19 14.98
CA ALA A 67 -4.06 -2.85 15.52
C ALA A 67 -2.80 -2.76 16.40
N ARG A 68 -2.05 -1.67 16.26
CA ARG A 68 -0.88 -1.38 17.10
C ARG A 68 -1.32 -1.13 18.54
N TYR A 69 -0.61 -1.77 19.49
CA TYR A 69 -0.82 -1.54 20.91
C TYR A 69 0.15 -0.47 21.43
N VAL A 70 -0.37 0.50 22.18
CA VAL A 70 0.41 1.55 22.84
C VAL A 70 0.12 1.52 24.34
N ARG A 71 1.16 1.70 25.16
CA ARG A 71 0.99 1.89 26.60
C ARG A 71 0.69 3.35 26.89
N LEU A 72 -0.42 3.62 27.58
CA LEU A 72 -0.81 4.97 27.98
C LEU A 72 -0.20 5.28 29.36
N GLY A 73 0.87 6.08 29.38
CA GLY A 73 1.48 6.58 30.62
C GLY A 73 1.97 5.48 31.58
N ASN A 74 1.72 5.67 32.88
CA ASN A 74 2.09 4.74 33.96
C ASN A 74 1.08 3.59 34.16
N SER A 75 0.01 3.55 33.36
CA SER A 75 -1.01 2.52 33.47
C SER A 75 -0.54 1.20 32.85
N PHE A 76 -0.96 0.08 33.43
CA PHE A 76 -0.64 -1.26 32.92
C PHE A 76 -1.50 -1.68 31.71
N GLU A 77 -2.42 -0.81 31.28
CA GLU A 77 -3.37 -1.09 30.19
C GLU A 77 -2.74 -0.76 28.83
N ASN A 78 -2.82 -1.73 27.90
CA ASN A 78 -2.43 -1.53 26.51
C ASN A 78 -3.67 -1.14 25.72
N GLU A 79 -3.61 -0.04 24.97
CA GLU A 79 -4.71 0.42 24.12
C GLU A 79 -4.40 0.14 22.64
N GLN A 80 -5.41 -0.32 21.89
CA GLN A 80 -5.33 -0.50 20.45
C GLN A 80 -5.48 0.85 19.74
N ARG A 81 -4.61 1.13 18.77
CA ARG A 81 -4.64 2.35 17.97
C ARG A 81 -5.44 2.15 16.69
N PHE A 82 -6.24 3.16 16.39
CA PHE A 82 -7.05 3.25 15.18
C PHE A 82 -6.95 4.67 14.62
N PRO A 83 -7.14 4.85 13.29
CA PRO A 83 -7.45 3.83 12.29
C PRO A 83 -6.24 2.96 11.91
N VAL A 84 -6.47 1.68 11.64
CA VAL A 84 -5.47 0.77 11.05
C VAL A 84 -5.56 0.89 9.53
N ILE A 85 -4.48 1.28 8.87
CA ILE A 85 -4.47 1.51 7.42
C ILE A 85 -3.33 0.70 6.79
N ILE A 86 -3.67 0.00 5.71
CA ILE A 86 -2.72 -0.62 4.80
C ILE A 86 -3.03 -0.07 3.41
N ASP A 87 -2.10 0.69 2.84
CA ASP A 87 -2.17 1.23 1.49
C ASP A 87 -1.06 0.60 0.64
N ALA A 88 -1.41 0.19 -0.59
CA ALA A 88 -0.50 -0.49 -1.49
C ALA A 88 -0.71 -0.05 -2.94
N ALA A 89 0.40 0.26 -3.61
CA ALA A 89 0.41 0.55 -5.05
C ALA A 89 0.92 -0.66 -5.84
N LEU A 90 0.14 -1.09 -6.83
CA LEU A 90 0.45 -2.21 -7.69
C LEU A 90 0.57 -1.75 -9.14
N GLU A 91 1.59 -2.24 -9.83
CA GLU A 91 1.71 -2.15 -11.28
C GLU A 91 1.03 -3.35 -11.93
N ALA A 92 0.07 -3.07 -12.81
CA ALA A 92 -0.57 -4.11 -13.62
C ALA A 92 0.33 -4.48 -14.80
N PRO A 93 0.45 -5.78 -15.15
CA PRO A 93 1.17 -6.16 -16.35
C PRO A 93 0.40 -5.69 -17.60
N ASP A 94 1.10 -5.53 -18.73
CA ASP A 94 0.49 -5.26 -20.03
C ASP A 94 -0.28 -6.50 -20.52
N ILE A 95 -1.54 -6.64 -20.11
CA ILE A 95 -2.40 -7.77 -20.49
C ILE A 95 -3.17 -7.40 -21.75
N LYS A 96 -2.77 -7.98 -22.88
CA LYS A 96 -3.54 -7.93 -24.15
C LYS A 96 -4.43 -9.15 -24.26
N TRP A 97 -5.69 -8.95 -24.63
CA TRP A 97 -6.65 -10.03 -24.81
C TRP A 97 -7.62 -9.73 -25.94
N GLN A 98 -8.12 -10.79 -26.59
CA GLN A 98 -9.09 -10.69 -27.67
C GLN A 98 -10.13 -11.81 -27.54
N ARG A 99 -11.38 -11.52 -27.90
CA ARG A 99 -12.41 -12.54 -28.07
C ARG A 99 -13.09 -12.30 -29.41
N ALA A 100 -13.27 -13.36 -30.17
CA ALA A 100 -13.91 -13.30 -31.48
C ALA A 100 -15.08 -14.29 -31.56
N LEU A 101 -16.13 -13.87 -32.27
CA LEU A 101 -17.26 -14.70 -32.66
C LEU A 101 -17.20 -14.86 -34.19
N HIS A 102 -16.85 -16.04 -34.67
CA HIS A 102 -16.62 -16.26 -36.11
C HIS A 102 -17.90 -16.57 -36.91
N GLY A 103 -19.08 -16.31 -36.36
CA GLY A 103 -20.34 -16.42 -37.10
C GLY A 103 -21.59 -16.52 -36.21
N PRO A 104 -22.79 -16.33 -36.78
CA PRO A 104 -24.06 -16.26 -36.04
C PRO A 104 -24.51 -17.59 -35.39
N LYS A 105 -23.92 -18.72 -35.77
CA LYS A 105 -24.13 -20.05 -35.14
C LYS A 105 -22.89 -20.60 -34.42
N SER A 106 -21.80 -19.82 -34.35
CA SER A 106 -20.54 -20.27 -33.74
C SER A 106 -20.52 -19.99 -32.24
N ARG A 107 -19.87 -20.85 -31.43
CA ARG A 107 -19.63 -20.61 -30.00
C ARG A 107 -18.43 -19.68 -29.86
N THR A 108 -18.53 -18.63 -29.02
CA THR A 108 -17.42 -17.68 -28.80
C THR A 108 -16.13 -18.42 -28.45
N THR A 109 -15.00 -18.01 -29.02
CA THR A 109 -13.71 -18.64 -28.72
C THR A 109 -13.34 -18.44 -27.24
N THR A 110 -13.14 -19.55 -26.52
CA THR A 110 -12.59 -19.54 -25.14
C THR A 110 -11.05 -19.60 -25.16
N LYS A 111 -10.45 -19.89 -26.32
CA LYS A 111 -8.99 -20.08 -26.46
C LYS A 111 -8.16 -18.80 -26.30
N GLU A 112 -8.71 -17.63 -26.63
CA GLU A 112 -8.02 -16.34 -26.62
C GLU A 112 -8.51 -15.39 -25.50
N ALA A 113 -9.49 -15.84 -24.72
CA ALA A 113 -10.00 -15.07 -23.61
C ALA A 113 -8.92 -15.01 -22.51
N ALA A 114 -8.42 -13.81 -22.19
CA ALA A 114 -7.70 -13.65 -20.94
C ALA A 114 -8.62 -14.03 -19.78
N PRO A 115 -8.15 -14.83 -18.81
CA PRO A 115 -8.92 -15.11 -17.61
C PRO A 115 -9.06 -13.82 -16.81
N THR A 116 -10.10 -13.07 -17.14
CA THR A 116 -10.41 -11.75 -16.56
C THR A 116 -11.74 -11.88 -15.87
N ARG A 117 -11.77 -12.58 -14.73
CA ARG A 117 -12.87 -12.43 -13.78
C ARG A 117 -12.25 -11.81 -12.53
N HIS A 118 -12.47 -10.51 -12.37
CA HIS A 118 -12.13 -9.64 -11.24
C HIS A 118 -10.78 -8.92 -11.27
N VAL A 119 -10.61 -8.02 -12.26
CA VAL A 119 -9.99 -6.72 -11.95
C VAL A 119 -11.08 -5.91 -11.22
N SER A 120 -11.12 -6.01 -9.88
CA SER A 120 -12.03 -5.22 -9.07
C SER A 120 -11.73 -3.72 -9.28
N SER A 121 -12.68 -3.06 -9.93
CA SER A 121 -12.95 -1.61 -9.98
C SER A 121 -11.80 -0.67 -9.58
N ARG A 122 -11.22 -0.02 -10.58
CA ARG A 122 -10.45 1.24 -10.45
C ARG A 122 -11.27 2.29 -9.67
N PRO A 123 -10.69 3.00 -8.68
CA PRO A 123 -11.02 4.40 -8.47
C PRO A 123 -10.27 5.23 -9.52
N ARG A 124 -11.02 5.80 -10.47
CA ARG A 124 -10.50 6.73 -11.47
C ARG A 124 -10.38 8.11 -10.82
N SER A 125 -9.18 8.50 -10.42
CA SER A 125 -8.74 9.91 -10.38
C SER A 125 -7.23 10.00 -10.17
N LEU A 126 -6.49 9.84 -11.28
CA LEU A 126 -5.16 10.42 -11.43
C LEU A 126 -5.31 11.69 -12.26
N THR A 127 -5.31 12.83 -11.58
CA THR A 127 -4.72 14.06 -12.12
C THR A 127 -3.59 14.43 -11.16
N ALA A 128 -2.48 13.71 -11.28
CA ALA A 128 -1.19 14.18 -10.79
C ALA A 128 -0.48 14.85 -11.97
N GLN A 129 -0.16 16.12 -11.79
CA GLN A 129 0.71 16.95 -12.64
C GLN A 129 1.63 17.73 -11.68
N PRO A 130 2.84 18.15 -12.10
CA PRO A 130 4.09 17.43 -11.84
C PRO A 130 4.83 17.95 -10.60
N VAL A 131 5.69 17.09 -10.04
CA VAL A 131 6.66 17.48 -9.01
C VAL A 131 7.75 18.32 -9.66
N GLU A 132 7.82 19.59 -9.30
CA GLU A 132 9.01 20.41 -9.54
C GLU A 132 9.24 21.38 -8.37
N ARG A 133 10.52 21.56 -8.07
CA ARG A 133 11.12 22.56 -7.18
C ARG A 133 11.39 22.14 -5.74
N TRP A 134 12.51 21.44 -5.59
CA TRP A 134 13.41 21.66 -4.45
C TRP A 134 13.74 23.15 -4.33
N ARG A 135 13.50 23.72 -3.15
CA ARG A 135 14.14 24.97 -2.73
C ARG A 135 14.84 24.69 -1.41
N LYS A 136 16.18 24.64 -1.46
CA LYS A 136 17.05 24.74 -0.29
C LYS A 136 16.70 25.99 0.51
N GLY A 137 16.78 25.91 1.84
CA GLY A 137 16.88 27.08 2.71
C GLY A 137 16.10 26.95 4.01
N HIS A 138 16.62 26.20 4.98
CA HIS A 138 16.43 26.56 6.38
C HIS A 138 17.33 27.77 6.64
N ASP A 139 16.79 28.97 6.56
CA ASP A 139 17.38 30.19 7.12
C ASP A 139 16.27 30.97 7.83
N PHE A 140 16.15 30.75 9.14
CA PHE A 140 15.54 31.72 10.04
C PHE A 140 16.69 32.46 10.72
N ALA A 141 16.88 33.74 10.37
CA ALA A 141 17.79 34.61 11.09
C ALA A 141 17.16 35.03 12.43
N TYR A 142 17.82 34.71 13.54
CA TYR A 142 17.47 35.20 14.88
C TYR A 142 18.36 36.39 15.25
N ASN A 143 17.80 37.42 15.90
CA ASN A 143 18.63 38.43 16.55
C ASN A 143 19.16 37.88 17.90
N ARG A 144 20.12 38.58 18.52
CA ARG A 144 20.80 38.18 19.77
C ARG A 144 19.87 37.98 20.99
N HIS A 145 18.56 38.20 20.85
CA HIS A 145 17.53 38.07 21.87
C HIS A 145 16.38 37.10 21.49
N GLY A 146 16.49 36.35 20.38
CA GLY A 146 15.67 35.15 20.16
C GLY A 146 14.20 35.35 19.75
N LEU A 147 13.79 36.53 19.25
CA LEU A 147 12.44 36.74 18.71
C LEU A 147 12.45 36.63 17.17
N ALA A 148 11.48 35.89 16.62
CA ALA A 148 11.29 35.70 15.19
C ALA A 148 10.72 36.98 14.54
N LEU A 149 11.36 37.49 13.48
CA LEU A 149 10.83 38.58 12.67
C LEU A 149 9.87 38.01 11.63
N GLN A 150 8.61 38.45 11.63
CA GLN A 150 7.69 38.20 10.52
C GLN A 150 8.03 39.13 9.34
N PRO A 151 7.94 38.64 8.09
CA PRO A 151 8.18 39.46 6.90
C PRO A 151 7.10 40.55 6.74
N PRO A 152 7.38 41.62 5.96
CA PRO A 152 6.46 42.75 5.76
C PRO A 152 5.15 42.37 5.07
#